data_AF-A0A7R8WVC3-F1
#
_entry.id   AF-A0A7R8WVC3-F1
#
_cell.length_a   1.000
_cell.length_b   1.000
_cell.length_c   1.000
_cell.angle_alpha   90.00
_cell.angle_beta   90.00
_cell.angle_gamma   90.00
#
_symmetry.space_group_name_H-M   'P 1'
#
loop_
_entity.id
_entity.type
_entity.pdbx_description
1 polymer ?
#
loop_
_entity_poly.entity_id
_entity_poly.type
_entity_poly.pdbx_seq_one_letter_code
_entity_poly.pdbx_strand_id
1 'polypeptide(L)'
;MMLDSEEQAKIAQTGLEMKQITSAMDAETEKWMENPAHEENNDIVKRAKNMSSMAFSMYQFTRGDGDLKTTQDLFTQAEYFAEEANRLYKVVRIFSYQ
;
A
#
# COMPACT_ATOMS: atom_id res chain seq x y z
N MET A 1 26.84 3.92 1.67
CA MET A 1 27.07 4.00 0.21
C MET A 1 25.88 4.76 -0.35
N MET A 2 26.08 5.86 -1.07
CA MET A 2 24.98 6.61 -1.67
C MET A 2 24.67 6.00 -3.04
N LEU A 3 23.39 5.93 -3.40
CA LEU A 3 22.96 5.51 -4.75
C LEU A 3 23.51 6.49 -5.79
N ASP A 4 23.78 6.01 -7.01
CA ASP A 4 24.19 6.91 -8.08
C ASP A 4 23.04 7.79 -8.57
N SER A 5 23.35 8.84 -9.32
CA SER A 5 22.36 9.81 -9.77
C SER A 5 21.34 9.23 -10.76
N GLU A 6 21.69 8.20 -11.51
CA GLU A 6 20.78 7.54 -12.45
C GLU A 6 19.75 6.70 -11.68
N GLU A 7 20.21 5.94 -10.69
CA GLU A 7 19.34 5.18 -9.77
C GLU A 7 18.41 6.10 -8.99
N GLN A 8 18.92 7.21 -8.45
CA GLN A 8 18.11 8.20 -7.76
C GLN A 8 17.02 8.81 -8.67
N ALA A 9 17.36 9.11 -9.93
CA ALA A 9 16.41 9.64 -10.90
C ALA A 9 15.31 8.62 -11.25
N LYS A 10 15.68 7.35 -11.46
CA LYS A 10 14.72 6.25 -11.70
C LYS A 10 13.75 6.09 -10.53
N ILE A 11 14.28 6.06 -9.30
CA ILE A 11 13.44 5.96 -8.09
C ILE A 11 12.51 7.17 -7.97
N ALA A 12 12.99 8.39 -8.28
CA ALA A 12 12.16 9.58 -8.26
C ALA A 12 11.02 9.51 -9.30
N GLN A 13 11.28 8.99 -10.50
CA GLN A 13 10.27 8.79 -11.55
C GLN A 13 9.19 7.80 -11.11
N THR A 14 9.58 6.59 -10.71
CA THR A 14 8.64 5.58 -10.18
C THR A 14 7.88 6.11 -8.97
N GLY A 15 8.48 7.02 -8.23
CA GLY A 15 7.87 7.72 -7.13
C GLY A 15 6.66 8.59 -7.44
N LEU A 16 6.68 9.27 -8.59
CA LEU A 16 5.54 10.06 -9.04
C LEU A 16 4.36 9.15 -9.37
N GLU A 17 4.63 8.04 -10.06
CA GLU A 17 3.64 7.01 -10.40
C GLU A 17 3.05 6.40 -9.13
N MET A 18 3.88 6.03 -8.16
CA MET A 18 3.44 5.48 -6.87
C MET A 18 2.54 6.47 -6.12
N LYS A 19 2.92 7.75 -6.03
CA LYS A 19 2.09 8.78 -5.38
C LYS A 19 0.74 8.94 -6.06
N GLN A 20 0.69 8.91 -7.38
CA GLN A 20 -0.55 9.01 -8.15
C GLN A 20 -1.46 7.81 -7.89
N ILE A 21 -0.90 6.59 -7.91
CA ILE A 21 -1.65 5.36 -7.67
C ILE A 21 -2.18 5.31 -6.24
N THR A 22 -1.36 5.65 -5.24
CA THR A 22 -1.79 5.71 -3.84
C THR A 22 -2.87 6.75 -3.64
N SER A 23 -2.72 7.96 -4.20
CA SER A 23 -3.74 9.02 -4.12
C SER A 23 -5.05 8.63 -4.80
N ALA A 24 -4.99 7.93 -5.94
CA ALA A 24 -6.18 7.42 -6.61
C ALA A 24 -6.89 6.34 -5.77
N MET A 25 -6.12 5.47 -5.11
CA MET A 25 -6.66 4.48 -4.18
C MET A 25 -7.31 5.15 -2.97
N ASP A 26 -6.66 6.14 -2.35
CA ASP A 26 -7.21 6.86 -1.21
C ASP A 26 -8.53 7.53 -1.57
N ALA A 27 -8.56 8.30 -2.66
CA ALA A 27 -9.77 8.97 -3.15
C ALA A 27 -10.89 7.99 -3.50
N GLU A 28 -10.58 6.81 -4.05
CA GLU A 28 -11.59 5.79 -4.30
C GLU A 28 -12.12 5.21 -3.00
N THR A 29 -11.24 4.84 -2.06
CA THR A 29 -11.64 4.22 -0.79
C THR A 29 -12.45 5.16 0.11
N GLU A 30 -12.19 6.47 0.06
CA GLU A 30 -12.92 7.49 0.84
C GLU A 30 -14.41 7.54 0.49
N LYS A 31 -14.77 7.42 -0.79
CA LYS A 31 -16.18 7.36 -1.23
C LYS A 31 -16.99 6.26 -0.55
N TRP A 32 -16.31 5.16 -0.18
CA TRP A 32 -16.92 4.01 0.46
C TRP A 32 -16.91 4.08 2.00
N MET A 33 -16.12 5.00 2.59
CA MET A 33 -16.02 5.21 4.04
C MET A 33 -16.90 6.36 4.55
N GLU A 34 -17.41 7.22 3.68
CA GLU A 34 -18.28 8.36 4.06
C GLU A 34 -19.62 7.95 4.69
N ASN A 35 -20.06 6.70 4.50
CA ASN A 35 -21.32 6.21 5.04
C ASN A 35 -21.07 5.19 6.18
N PRO A 36 -21.40 5.54 7.44
CA PRO A 36 -21.18 4.68 8.61
C PRO A 36 -21.83 3.30 8.51
N ALA A 37 -22.91 3.15 7.73
CA ALA A 37 -23.55 1.85 7.49
C ALA A 37 -22.68 0.88 6.66
N HIS A 38 -21.63 1.37 6.00
CA HIS A 38 -20.71 0.58 5.18
C HIS A 38 -19.43 0.19 5.92
N GLU A 39 -19.18 0.76 7.11
CA GLU A 39 -17.96 0.46 7.86
C GLU A 39 -17.87 -1.02 8.28
N GLU A 40 -18.99 -1.66 8.61
CA GLU A 40 -18.96 -3.07 9.05
C GLU A 40 -18.86 -4.08 7.90
N ASN A 41 -19.15 -3.68 6.66
CA ASN A 41 -19.29 -4.59 5.52
C ASN A 41 -18.25 -4.39 4.39
N ASN A 42 -17.29 -3.48 4.53
CA ASN A 42 -16.36 -3.15 3.44
C ASN A 42 -14.92 -3.60 3.68
N ASP A 43 -14.76 -4.85 4.08
CA ASP A 43 -13.46 -5.49 4.33
C ASP A 43 -12.53 -5.46 3.10
N ILE A 44 -13.10 -5.51 1.87
CA ILE A 44 -12.32 -5.41 0.63
C ILE A 44 -11.66 -4.03 0.52
N VAL A 45 -12.44 -2.95 0.67
CA VAL A 45 -11.92 -1.57 0.58
C VAL A 45 -10.90 -1.29 1.67
N LYS A 46 -11.16 -1.69 2.92
CA LYS A 46 -10.21 -1.50 4.03
C LYS A 46 -8.87 -2.16 3.74
N ARG A 47 -8.89 -3.42 3.30
CA ARG A 47 -7.67 -4.18 3.01
C ARG A 47 -6.91 -3.63 1.80
N ALA A 48 -7.62 -3.23 0.75
CA ALA A 48 -7.02 -2.58 -0.41
C ALA A 48 -6.31 -1.27 -0.02
N LYS A 49 -6.96 -0.43 0.81
CA LYS A 49 -6.35 0.79 1.35
C LYS A 49 -5.08 0.49 2.15
N ASN A 50 -5.17 -0.44 3.10
CA ASN A 50 -4.03 -0.85 3.93
C ASN A 50 -2.85 -1.31 3.08
N MET A 51 -3.09 -2.17 2.08
CA MET A 51 -2.03 -2.63 1.18
C MET A 51 -1.40 -1.48 0.39
N SER A 52 -2.20 -0.53 -0.09
CA SER A 52 -1.68 0.66 -0.78
C SER A 52 -0.76 1.50 0.12
N SER A 53 -1.17 1.74 1.37
CA SER A 53 -0.34 2.46 2.35
C SER A 53 0.95 1.70 2.69
N MET A 54 0.89 0.38 2.84
CA MET A 54 2.08 -0.46 3.09
C MET A 54 3.05 -0.41 1.91
N ALA A 55 2.55 -0.55 0.67
CA ALA A 55 3.37 -0.44 -0.53
C ALA A 55 4.02 0.94 -0.66
N PHE A 56 3.30 2.01 -0.30
CA PHE A 56 3.84 3.36 -0.28
C PHE A 56 4.97 3.53 0.75
N SER A 57 4.82 2.97 1.96
CA SER A 57 5.87 2.96 2.98
C SER A 57 7.13 2.23 2.51
N MET A 58 6.98 1.07 1.87
CA MET A 58 8.10 0.33 1.27
C MET A 58 8.78 1.13 0.15
N TYR A 59 8.02 1.90 -0.63
CA TYR A 59 8.60 2.80 -1.61
C TYR A 59 9.35 3.97 -0.95
N GLN A 60 8.82 4.59 0.11
CA GLN A 60 9.51 5.67 0.82
C GLN A 60 10.88 5.23 1.33
N PHE A 61 11.00 3.99 1.80
CA PHE A 61 12.27 3.38 2.18
C PHE A 61 13.33 3.44 1.07
N THR A 62 12.96 3.20 -0.19
CA THR A 62 13.90 3.23 -1.34
C THR A 62 14.56 4.59 -1.57
N ARG A 63 13.98 5.66 -0.99
CA ARG A 63 14.52 7.03 -1.04
C ARG A 63 15.12 7.49 0.29
N GLY A 64 15.18 6.62 1.29
CA GLY A 64 15.62 6.96 2.64
C GLY A 64 14.63 7.84 3.41
N ASP A 65 13.34 7.75 3.10
CA ASP A 65 12.25 8.49 3.74
C ASP A 65 11.26 7.53 4.44
N GLY A 66 10.33 8.08 5.22
CA GLY A 66 9.30 7.30 5.94
C GLY A 66 9.82 6.62 7.20
N ASP A 67 9.03 5.70 7.75
CA ASP A 67 9.28 5.12 9.08
C ASP A 67 10.20 3.89 9.08
N LEU A 68 10.34 3.22 7.93
CA LEU A 68 11.24 2.07 7.77
C LEU A 68 12.69 2.59 7.69
N LYS A 69 13.56 2.17 8.62
CA LYS A 69 14.93 2.70 8.72
C LYS A 69 15.98 1.68 8.31
N THR A 70 15.66 0.40 8.45
CA THR A 70 16.58 -0.71 8.18
C THR A 70 15.99 -1.67 7.16
N THR A 71 16.86 -2.47 6.53
CA THR A 71 16.42 -3.56 5.66
C THR A 71 15.58 -4.59 6.41
N GLN A 72 15.82 -4.77 7.72
CA GLN A 72 14.99 -5.65 8.55
C GLN A 72 13.55 -5.11 8.68
N ASP A 73 13.39 -3.80 8.84
CA ASP A 73 12.05 -3.17 8.86
C ASP A 73 11.35 -3.38 7.53
N LEU A 74 12.06 -3.25 6.41
CA LEU A 74 11.51 -3.51 5.08
C LEU A 74 11.04 -4.96 4.91
N PHE A 75 11.81 -5.95 5.37
CA PHE A 75 11.41 -7.35 5.32
C PHE A 75 10.19 -7.63 6.18
N THR A 76 10.16 -7.07 7.38
CA THR A 76 9.01 -7.17 8.28
C THR A 76 7.76 -6.54 7.64
N GLN A 77 7.93 -5.39 6.99
CA GLN A 77 6.84 -4.73 6.27
C GLN A 77 6.34 -5.57 5.07
N ALA A 78 7.24 -6.28 4.38
CA ALA A 78 6.88 -7.18 3.29
C ALA A 78 6.08 -8.41 3.79
N GLU A 79 6.40 -8.93 4.97
CA GLU A 79 5.61 -9.98 5.62
C GLU A 79 4.19 -9.49 5.92
N TYR A 80 4.04 -8.32 6.53
CA TYR A 80 2.73 -7.71 6.78
C TYR A 80 1.95 -7.45 5.49
N PHE A 81 2.63 -6.99 4.44
CA PHE A 81 2.02 -6.81 3.12
C PHE A 81 1.47 -8.13 2.56
N ALA A 82 2.25 -9.22 2.64
CA ALA A 82 1.82 -10.53 2.18
C ALA A 82 0.67 -11.12 3.02
N GLU A 83 0.67 -10.90 4.33
CA GLU A 83 -0.44 -11.29 5.20
C GLU A 83 -1.73 -10.55 4.84
N GLU A 84 -1.66 -9.22 4.63
CA GLU A 84 -2.83 -8.42 4.28
C GLU A 84 -3.36 -8.80 2.89
N ALA A 85 -2.49 -9.12 1.93
CA ALA A 85 -2.85 -9.67 0.63
C ALA A 85 -3.62 -10.99 0.74
N ASN A 86 -3.14 -11.90 1.60
CA ASN A 86 -3.82 -13.17 1.86
C ASN A 86 -5.21 -12.97 2.46
N ARG A 87 -5.38 -12.00 3.36
CA ARG A 87 -6.69 -11.67 3.93
C ARG A 87 -7.62 -11.08 2.87
N LEU A 88 -7.13 -10.16 2.03
CA LEU A 88 -7.89 -9.60 0.91
C LEU A 88 -8.37 -10.70 -0.03
N TYR A 89 -7.47 -11.60 -0.44
CA TYR A 89 -7.79 -12.74 -1.29
C TYR A 89 -8.95 -13.59 -0.73
N LYS A 90 -8.92 -13.90 0.57
CA LYS A 90 -9.99 -14.69 1.22
C LYS A 90 -11.34 -13.99 1.13
N VAL A 91 -11.39 -12.67 1.41
CA VAL A 91 -12.64 -11.90 1.36
C VAL A 91 -13.17 -11.79 -0.06
N VAL A 92 -12.32 -11.45 -1.03
CA VAL A 92 -12.70 -11.37 -2.45
C VAL A 92 -13.21 -12.72 -2.95
N ARG A 93 -12.56 -13.82 -2.55
CA ARG A 93 -13.00 -15.16 -2.91
C ARG A 93 -14.37 -15.50 -2.34
N ILE A 94 -14.65 -15.19 -1.08
CA ILE A 94 -15.98 -15.39 -0.49
C ILE A 94 -17.02 -14.56 -1.25
N PHE A 95 -16.73 -13.28 -1.50
CA PHE A 95 -17.60 -12.38 -2.24
C PHE A 95 -17.91 -12.89 -3.65
N SER A 96 -16.94 -13.51 -4.33
CA SER A 96 -17.14 -14.06 -5.68
C SER A 96 -18.12 -15.23 -5.77
N TYR A 97 -18.49 -15.84 -4.64
CA TYR A 97 -19.46 -16.93 -4.55
C TYR A 97 -20.82 -16.50 -3.99
N GLN A 98 -21.00 -15.21 -3.69
CA GLN A 98 -22.31 -14.61 -3.36
C GLN A 98 -23.08 -14.28 -4.63
#